data_AF-A0A2A6PN12-F1
#
_entry.id   AF-A0A2A6PN12-F1
#
_cell.length_a   1.000
_cell.length_b   1.000
_cell.length_c   1.000
_cell.angle_alpha   90.00
_cell.angle_beta   90.00
_cell.angle_gamma   90.00
#
_symmetry.space_group_name_H-M   'P 1'
#
loop_
_entity.id
_entity.type
_entity.pdbx_description
1 polymer ?
#
loop_
_entity_poly.entity_id
_entity_poly.type
_entity_poly.pdbx_seq_one_letter_code
_entity_poly.pdbx_strand_id
1 'polypeptide(L)'
;MLGRSGGLQPHRQCGRLSRSPLPAHCVAPAGTVAGRDRGASQARYTAVQRAAAGRHGRRGRSRIRGEFRPVAQPADRGRDRRCMGGRSRGSSGPPRCGRGAIFDQGNQPAAPLPGAGARRSLWLACRQGRDMMEQPHSALPGRADVAAKVRFLTVADTIGRTLVRDAIWHEDRCNWLIWTKEPVGGAFSSVYRAAGVDFYQGVGGIALFLAQLVAFTGDRYQRETLGGAVRQVMARLREPMQDRIGLYSGMLGAAKAVISSGEIADESEWIDFGLEQLETISRSSPEPSQIDLLSGCAGAIVALVEIAQRYGRQNLLQEAHRLAEFLLSRAQHARDTVSWPTNIGEGRNLLGLSHGTAGIALALLELNAVSPDKRYLDAARGALRYERQHFNALQNNWPDYRALHGAPHDATSFPIAWCHGSTGIGLSRLRIRQLLPDDPQILPELDVAIANAIRAINAPIHPLSTDFSLCHGVTGSGDFLLLVGMLFGRADGVMAAERLGDAGIEAFDKPRLPWICGVPDAGQTSSLMIGTAGIGHFYLRLYDPVAVPSILLPIGAKGSVDLSASKPDAPVRPSAN
;
A
#
# COMPACT_ATOMS: atom_id res chain seq x y z
N MET A 1 6.67 71.02 46.64
CA MET A 1 5.81 71.55 45.56
C MET A 1 4.72 70.50 45.34
N LEU A 2 3.45 70.72 45.71
CA LEU A 2 2.41 71.46 44.95
C LEU A 2 2.10 70.76 43.60
N GLY A 3 0.90 70.25 43.27
CA GLY A 3 -0.39 70.09 43.99
C GLY A 3 -1.25 68.98 43.29
N ARG A 4 -2.22 68.31 43.95
CA ARG A 4 -3.69 68.61 44.00
C ARG A 4 -4.40 68.77 42.62
N SER A 5 -5.62 68.26 42.35
CA SER A 5 -6.55 67.39 43.13
C SER A 5 -7.87 67.06 42.36
N GLY A 6 -8.47 65.88 42.59
CA GLY A 6 -9.92 65.56 42.36
C GLY A 6 -10.38 65.25 40.91
N GLY A 7 -11.55 64.64 40.66
CA GLY A 7 -12.46 63.92 41.58
C GLY A 7 -13.90 63.69 41.04
N LEU A 8 -14.41 62.44 41.16
CA LEU A 8 -15.83 61.99 41.19
C LEU A 8 -16.76 62.07 39.94
N GLN A 9 -17.62 61.05 39.83
CA GLN A 9 -18.89 60.94 39.05
C GLN A 9 -20.10 61.23 40.01
N PRO A 10 -21.44 61.15 39.69
CA PRO A 10 -22.12 60.53 38.52
C PRO A 10 -23.48 61.15 37.99
N HIS A 11 -24.12 60.44 37.03
CA HIS A 11 -25.59 60.25 36.80
C HIS A 11 -26.52 61.24 36.00
N ARG A 12 -27.18 60.65 34.98
CA ARG A 12 -28.61 60.68 34.56
C ARG A 12 -29.31 61.88 33.81
N GLN A 13 -29.57 61.62 32.52
CA GLN A 13 -30.88 61.61 31.79
C GLN A 13 -31.67 62.88 31.32
N CYS A 14 -32.41 62.66 30.20
CA CYS A 14 -33.52 63.42 29.56
C CYS A 14 -33.18 64.67 28.71
N GLY A 15 -33.79 64.92 27.52
CA GLY A 15 -34.60 64.04 26.64
C GLY A 15 -35.61 64.75 25.69
N ARG A 16 -36.17 64.01 24.69
CA ARG A 16 -37.40 64.30 23.88
C ARG A 16 -37.29 65.46 22.83
N LEU A 17 -38.13 65.63 21.80
CA LEU A 17 -39.25 64.92 21.08
C LEU A 17 -39.32 65.55 19.64
N SER A 18 -40.12 65.22 18.60
CA SER A 18 -41.31 64.35 18.29
C SER A 18 -41.22 63.90 16.78
N ARG A 19 -42.23 63.55 15.94
CA ARG A 19 -43.72 63.59 15.92
C ARG A 19 -44.27 62.60 14.85
N SER A 20 -45.60 62.45 14.73
CA SER A 20 -46.32 61.69 13.67
C SER A 20 -47.68 62.37 13.36
N PRO A 21 -48.50 61.86 12.40
CA PRO A 21 -49.69 61.09 12.81
C PRO A 21 -50.13 59.92 11.86
N LEU A 22 -51.29 59.33 12.18
CA LEU A 22 -51.97 58.10 11.67
C LEU A 22 -53.35 58.45 11.02
N PRO A 23 -54.32 57.54 10.68
CA PRO A 23 -54.52 56.08 10.92
C PRO A 23 -54.63 55.25 9.60
N ALA A 24 -55.14 54.00 9.48
CA ALA A 24 -55.92 53.04 10.31
C ALA A 24 -55.54 51.56 9.93
N HIS A 25 -56.23 50.44 10.23
CA HIS A 25 -57.53 50.14 10.87
C HIS A 25 -57.55 48.74 11.58
N CYS A 26 -58.63 47.93 11.46
CA CYS A 26 -58.85 46.61 12.09
C CYS A 26 -59.05 45.49 11.02
N VAL A 27 -59.17 44.16 11.25
CA VAL A 27 -59.72 43.29 12.33
C VAL A 27 -59.00 41.90 12.32
N ALA A 28 -59.08 41.09 13.39
CA ALA A 28 -58.69 39.65 13.46
C ALA A 28 -59.85 38.77 13.97
N PRO A 29 -59.83 37.42 13.83
CA PRO A 29 -59.43 36.59 14.99
C PRO A 29 -58.87 35.16 14.72
N ALA A 30 -58.35 34.55 15.80
CA ALA A 30 -58.15 33.10 16.06
C ALA A 30 -57.14 32.30 15.18
N GLY A 31 -56.44 31.27 15.68
CA GLY A 31 -56.43 30.69 17.04
C GLY A 31 -55.10 29.97 17.36
N THR A 32 -54.82 29.73 18.65
CA THR A 32 -53.45 29.53 19.16
C THR A 32 -53.08 28.09 19.57
N VAL A 33 -51.83 27.72 19.24
CA VAL A 33 -50.82 27.05 20.11
C VAL A 33 -51.14 25.71 20.76
N ALA A 34 -50.30 24.70 20.49
CA ALA A 34 -49.52 23.97 21.52
C ALA A 34 -48.47 23.04 20.89
N GLY A 35 -47.21 23.16 21.28
CA GLY A 35 -46.16 22.15 21.01
C GLY A 35 -45.38 21.85 22.29
N ARG A 36 -44.83 20.64 22.43
CA ARG A 36 -43.93 20.27 23.55
C ARG A 36 -43.00 19.09 23.23
N ASP A 37 -41.71 19.34 23.47
CA ASP A 37 -40.74 18.45 24.12
C ASP A 37 -40.14 17.17 23.47
N ARG A 38 -38.79 17.09 23.60
CA ARG A 38 -37.88 15.92 23.72
C ARG A 38 -37.28 15.26 22.46
N GLY A 39 -36.07 14.69 22.66
CA GLY A 39 -35.26 13.93 21.68
C GLY A 39 -33.99 14.71 21.28
N ALA A 40 -32.80 14.58 21.88
CA ALA A 40 -32.05 13.39 22.30
C ALA A 40 -31.65 12.48 21.12
N SER A 41 -30.57 12.83 20.43
CA SER A 41 -29.97 12.07 19.33
C SER A 41 -28.89 11.11 19.83
N GLN A 42 -29.17 9.80 19.78
CA GLN A 42 -28.17 8.75 19.99
C GLN A 42 -28.36 7.64 18.95
N ALA A 43 -27.26 6.95 18.62
CA ALA A 43 -27.11 6.12 17.42
C ALA A 43 -28.12 4.97 17.27
N ARG A 44 -28.38 4.59 16.01
CA ARG A 44 -28.90 3.25 15.63
C ARG A 44 -28.42 2.82 14.25
N TYR A 45 -27.45 1.91 14.23
CA TYR A 45 -27.34 0.89 13.20
C TYR A 45 -28.53 -0.08 13.34
N THR A 46 -29.17 -0.46 12.24
CA THR A 46 -29.92 -1.72 12.16
C THR A 46 -29.99 -2.21 10.73
N ALA A 47 -29.54 -3.45 10.49
CA ALA A 47 -29.79 -4.15 9.23
C ALA A 47 -31.17 -4.84 9.27
N VAL A 48 -31.81 -5.01 8.12
CA VAL A 48 -33.02 -5.84 7.99
C VAL A 48 -32.93 -6.71 6.74
N GLN A 49 -32.79 -8.01 6.93
CA GLN A 49 -33.33 -9.00 6.00
C GLN A 49 -34.72 -9.41 6.49
N ARG A 50 -35.72 -9.40 5.60
CA ARG A 50 -36.60 -10.56 5.31
C ARG A 50 -37.57 -10.24 4.18
N ALA A 51 -38.09 -11.28 3.55
CA ALA A 51 -38.89 -11.20 2.33
C ALA A 51 -40.35 -11.66 2.54
N ALA A 52 -41.26 -11.03 1.80
CA ALA A 52 -42.58 -11.55 1.42
C ALA A 52 -43.15 -10.65 0.30
N ALA A 53 -44.06 -11.07 -0.59
CA ALA A 53 -44.31 -12.39 -1.18
C ALA A 53 -45.30 -12.23 -2.36
N GLY A 54 -45.00 -12.83 -3.51
CA GLY A 54 -46.00 -13.32 -4.47
C GLY A 54 -46.79 -12.33 -5.36
N ARG A 55 -46.66 -12.52 -6.68
CA ARG A 55 -47.81 -12.77 -7.59
C ARG A 55 -47.36 -13.67 -8.75
N HIS A 56 -48.30 -14.33 -9.41
CA HIS A 56 -48.01 -15.46 -10.32
C HIS A 56 -47.84 -15.07 -11.80
N GLY A 57 -46.90 -15.75 -12.47
CA GLY A 57 -46.90 -15.94 -13.93
C GLY A 57 -46.59 -17.41 -14.26
N ARG A 58 -47.49 -18.09 -14.97
CA ARG A 58 -47.22 -19.38 -15.64
C ARG A 58 -46.53 -19.07 -17.00
N ARG A 59 -45.84 -19.97 -17.71
CA ARG A 59 -45.89 -21.45 -17.79
C ARG A 59 -44.62 -21.93 -18.51
N GLY A 60 -44.07 -23.09 -18.16
CA GLY A 60 -42.98 -23.71 -18.93
C GLY A 60 -42.28 -24.83 -18.16
N ARG A 61 -42.34 -26.07 -18.67
CA ARG A 61 -41.63 -27.23 -18.09
C ARG A 61 -40.81 -27.91 -19.17
N SER A 62 -39.53 -28.10 -18.91
CA SER A 62 -38.84 -29.34 -19.26
C SER A 62 -38.38 -30.01 -17.96
N ARG A 63 -38.15 -31.32 -17.99
CA ARG A 63 -37.60 -32.10 -16.86
C ARG A 63 -36.44 -32.91 -17.39
N ILE A 64 -35.24 -32.67 -16.86
CA ILE A 64 -34.16 -33.65 -16.87
C ILE A 64 -33.70 -33.78 -15.42
N ARG A 65 -33.70 -35.00 -14.90
CA ARG A 65 -33.08 -35.34 -13.60
C ARG A 65 -31.69 -35.88 -13.88
N GLY A 66 -30.66 -35.24 -13.34
CA GLY A 66 -29.35 -35.85 -13.12
C GLY A 66 -29.21 -36.22 -11.65
N GLU A 67 -28.68 -37.40 -11.35
CA GLU A 67 -28.59 -37.92 -9.98
C GLU A 67 -27.21 -37.66 -9.36
N PHE A 68 -27.19 -37.18 -8.12
CA PHE A 68 -25.96 -37.20 -7.32
C PHE A 68 -25.68 -38.63 -6.86
N ARG A 69 -24.56 -39.21 -7.30
CA ARG A 69 -24.01 -40.46 -6.76
C ARG A 69 -22.80 -40.16 -5.86
N PRO A 70 -22.81 -40.53 -4.56
CA PRO A 70 -21.59 -40.65 -3.78
C PRO A 70 -20.83 -41.90 -4.20
N VAL A 71 -19.50 -41.82 -4.27
CA VAL A 71 -18.62 -42.99 -4.54
C VAL A 71 -18.32 -43.68 -3.20
N ALA A 72 -18.57 -44.99 -3.14
CA ALA A 72 -18.25 -45.80 -1.96
C ALA A 72 -16.79 -46.28 -1.97
N GLN A 73 -16.15 -46.30 -0.80
CA GLN A 73 -14.89 -47.01 -0.60
C GLN A 73 -15.17 -48.50 -0.27
N PRO A 74 -14.38 -49.45 -0.79
CA PRO A 74 -14.46 -50.84 -0.39
C PRO A 74 -13.71 -51.08 0.93
N ALA A 75 -14.29 -51.89 1.80
CA ALA A 75 -13.61 -52.45 2.97
C ALA A 75 -13.62 -53.98 2.88
N ASP A 76 -12.47 -54.61 3.15
CA ASP A 76 -12.28 -55.58 4.24
C ASP A 76 -11.01 -56.43 4.03
N ARG A 77 -10.30 -56.70 5.15
CA ARG A 77 -9.81 -58.03 5.56
C ARG A 77 -9.02 -57.90 6.86
N GLY A 78 -9.69 -58.13 7.99
CA GLY A 78 -9.06 -58.11 9.32
C GLY A 78 -8.14 -59.30 9.61
N ARG A 79 -7.35 -59.16 10.69
CA ARG A 79 -6.79 -60.26 11.48
C ARG A 79 -6.79 -59.89 12.96
N ASP A 80 -7.28 -60.79 13.81
CA ASP A 80 -7.25 -60.65 15.26
C ASP A 80 -5.83 -60.61 15.83
N ARG A 81 -5.65 -59.92 16.97
CA ARG A 81 -5.47 -60.64 18.26
C ARG A 81 -5.44 -59.75 19.51
N ARG A 82 -6.25 -60.20 20.49
CA ARG A 82 -6.09 -60.09 21.96
C ARG A 82 -6.25 -58.71 22.61
N CYS A 83 -7.32 -58.62 23.40
CA CYS A 83 -7.47 -57.62 24.47
C CYS A 83 -6.52 -57.92 25.65
N MET A 84 -6.10 -56.87 26.36
CA MET A 84 -5.93 -56.87 27.82
C MET A 84 -6.50 -55.55 28.34
N GLY A 85 -7.29 -55.60 29.42
CA GLY A 85 -8.00 -54.42 29.95
C GLY A 85 -7.38 -53.91 31.25
N GLY A 86 -7.35 -52.58 31.41
CA GLY A 86 -7.03 -51.91 32.68
C GLY A 86 -8.09 -50.85 32.99
N ARG A 87 -8.78 -50.98 34.13
CA ARG A 87 -9.74 -49.98 34.63
C ARG A 87 -9.17 -49.31 35.88
N SER A 88 -9.24 -47.98 35.93
CA SER A 88 -9.35 -47.21 37.17
C SER A 88 -10.36 -46.06 36.95
N ARG A 89 -10.91 -45.48 38.02
CA ARG A 89 -12.07 -44.58 37.98
C ARG A 89 -11.79 -43.28 38.75
N GLY A 90 -12.36 -42.18 38.25
CA GLY A 90 -12.64 -40.96 39.02
C GLY A 90 -11.52 -39.92 39.08
N SER A 91 -11.82 -38.64 39.36
CA SER A 91 -13.14 -37.98 39.38
C SER A 91 -12.98 -36.45 39.46
N SER A 92 -13.99 -35.72 38.95
CA SER A 92 -14.45 -34.38 39.37
C SER A 92 -13.47 -33.19 39.44
N GLY A 93 -13.81 -32.11 38.72
CA GLY A 93 -13.56 -30.71 39.17
C GLY A 93 -12.59 -29.85 38.34
N PRO A 94 -13.01 -28.68 37.81
CA PRO A 94 -12.13 -27.74 37.13
C PRO A 94 -11.81 -26.47 37.96
N PRO A 95 -10.55 -25.98 38.00
CA PRO A 95 -10.23 -24.57 38.23
C PRO A 95 -10.35 -23.82 36.89
N ARG A 96 -11.18 -22.77 36.71
CA ARG A 96 -11.19 -21.43 37.33
C ARG A 96 -9.88 -20.65 37.16
N CYS A 97 -10.02 -19.45 36.60
CA CYS A 97 -8.93 -18.55 36.23
C CYS A 97 -8.22 -17.95 37.46
N GLY A 98 -6.90 -17.89 37.42
CA GLY A 98 -6.08 -17.06 38.32
C GLY A 98 -5.44 -15.91 37.55
N ARG A 99 -5.42 -14.71 38.14
CA ARG A 99 -4.65 -13.56 37.60
C ARG A 99 -3.24 -13.58 38.22
N GLY A 100 -2.19 -13.64 37.41
CA GLY A 100 -0.87 -13.13 37.74
C GLY A 100 -0.72 -11.76 37.07
N ALA A 101 -0.58 -10.64 37.80
CA ALA A 101 0.54 -10.26 38.66
C ALA A 101 1.75 -9.81 37.81
N ILE A 102 1.76 -8.51 37.49
CA ILE A 102 2.88 -7.80 36.86
C ILE A 102 4.01 -7.72 37.89
N PHE A 103 5.24 -8.00 37.47
CA PHE A 103 6.43 -7.62 38.26
C PHE A 103 7.02 -6.32 37.71
N ASP A 104 6.94 -5.28 38.53
CA ASP A 104 7.61 -4.00 38.35
C ASP A 104 8.96 -4.02 39.10
N GLN A 105 10.03 -3.58 38.43
CA GLN A 105 11.29 -3.20 39.07
C GLN A 105 11.94 -2.03 38.30
N GLY A 106 11.49 -0.82 38.60
CA GLY A 106 12.43 0.30 38.75
C GLY A 106 13.33 0.11 39.99
N ASN A 107 14.40 0.89 40.22
CA ASN A 107 14.95 2.03 39.49
C ASN A 107 16.37 2.36 40.07
N GLN A 108 16.94 3.50 39.67
CA GLN A 108 18.01 4.30 40.30
C GLN A 108 19.47 4.06 39.81
N PRO A 109 20.35 5.10 39.84
CA PRO A 109 21.31 5.31 38.76
C PRO A 109 22.80 5.37 39.19
N ALA A 110 23.68 5.49 38.19
CA ALA A 110 25.08 5.88 38.36
C ALA A 110 25.35 7.28 37.78
N ALA A 111 26.28 8.03 38.37
CA ALA A 111 26.70 9.37 37.97
C ALA A 111 28.24 9.51 38.16
N PRO A 112 28.89 10.64 37.82
CA PRO A 112 29.47 10.85 36.48
C PRO A 112 31.00 11.12 36.53
N LEU A 113 31.55 11.73 35.46
CA LEU A 113 32.93 12.25 35.23
C LEU A 113 33.83 11.35 34.34
N PRO A 114 34.86 11.91 33.65
CA PRO A 114 34.96 13.25 33.06
C PRO A 114 35.56 13.27 31.63
N GLY A 115 35.65 14.47 31.04
CA GLY A 115 36.78 14.83 30.16
C GLY A 115 36.62 14.62 28.65
N ALA A 116 36.83 15.69 27.87
CA ALA A 116 36.77 15.67 26.41
C ALA A 116 38.07 15.12 25.77
N GLY A 117 37.95 14.35 24.69
CA GLY A 117 39.08 13.92 23.87
C GLY A 117 38.69 13.13 22.62
N ALA A 118 39.46 13.32 21.53
CA ALA A 118 39.57 12.43 20.37
C ALA A 118 38.28 11.84 19.73
N ARG A 119 37.47 12.67 19.04
CA ARG A 119 36.63 12.22 17.90
C ARG A 119 37.06 12.89 16.60
N ARG A 120 38.15 12.40 15.98
CA ARG A 120 38.67 12.85 14.66
C ARG A 120 39.39 11.72 13.90
N SER A 121 38.64 10.77 13.32
CA SER A 121 39.24 9.72 12.45
C SER A 121 38.22 8.98 11.56
N LEU A 122 37.21 9.67 11.01
CA LEU A 122 36.27 9.07 10.02
C LEU A 122 35.71 10.07 8.98
N TRP A 123 36.20 11.31 8.97
CA TRP A 123 35.71 12.40 8.10
C TRP A 123 36.85 12.97 7.24
N LEU A 124 37.32 12.21 6.23
CA LEU A 124 38.29 12.72 5.25
C LEU A 124 38.32 12.03 3.87
N ALA A 125 37.43 11.05 3.60
CA ALA A 125 37.34 10.38 2.29
C ALA A 125 36.39 11.05 1.27
N CYS A 126 35.57 12.02 1.70
CA CYS A 126 34.48 12.58 0.87
C CYS A 126 34.84 13.90 0.15
N ARG A 127 36.11 14.16 -0.17
CA ARG A 127 36.57 15.39 -0.87
C ARG A 127 37.70 15.19 -1.89
N GLN A 128 37.62 14.14 -2.70
CA GLN A 128 38.25 14.10 -4.04
C GLN A 128 37.38 13.18 -4.92
N GLY A 129 36.60 13.79 -5.81
CA GLY A 129 35.45 13.17 -6.47
C GLY A 129 34.71 14.16 -7.36
N ARG A 130 35.46 15.06 -8.00
CA ARG A 130 35.08 15.76 -9.23
C ARG A 130 36.05 15.26 -10.31
N ASP A 131 35.64 15.35 -11.56
CA ASP A 131 36.44 14.97 -12.73
C ASP A 131 36.72 13.45 -12.87
N MET A 132 35.65 12.66 -12.83
CA MET A 132 35.49 11.48 -13.70
C MET A 132 34.00 11.31 -14.04
N MET A 133 33.57 11.89 -15.15
CA MET A 133 32.20 11.81 -15.66
C MET A 133 32.15 11.41 -17.14
N GLU A 134 33.01 10.46 -17.52
CA GLU A 134 33.08 9.94 -18.89
C GLU A 134 33.70 8.53 -18.93
N GLN A 135 32.90 7.49 -18.66
CA GLN A 135 33.06 6.12 -19.21
C GLN A 135 31.69 5.39 -19.20
N PRO A 136 31.41 4.52 -20.18
CA PRO A 136 30.11 3.84 -20.29
C PRO A 136 30.05 2.56 -19.43
N HIS A 137 29.04 2.46 -18.56
CA HIS A 137 28.77 1.25 -17.78
C HIS A 137 27.56 0.47 -18.33
N SER A 138 27.80 -0.34 -19.36
CA SER A 138 26.93 -1.45 -19.76
C SER A 138 27.68 -2.77 -19.60
N ALA A 139 27.50 -3.41 -18.44
CA ALA A 139 28.01 -4.75 -18.16
C ALA A 139 26.82 -5.64 -17.77
N LEU A 140 26.36 -6.47 -18.71
CA LEU A 140 25.34 -7.49 -18.44
C LEU A 140 25.86 -8.48 -17.38
N PRO A 141 24.97 -9.05 -16.53
CA PRO A 141 25.34 -10.11 -15.62
C PRO A 141 25.91 -11.30 -16.42
N GLY A 142 27.15 -11.67 -16.13
CA GLY A 142 27.83 -12.77 -16.82
C GLY A 142 27.10 -14.10 -16.61
N ARG A 143 27.32 -15.07 -17.50
CA ARG A 143 26.64 -16.38 -17.48
C ARG A 143 26.71 -17.13 -16.13
N ALA A 144 27.74 -16.86 -15.33
CA ALA A 144 27.89 -17.38 -13.97
C ALA A 144 26.95 -16.71 -12.93
N ASP A 145 26.68 -15.41 -13.05
CA ASP A 145 25.75 -14.66 -12.18
C ASP A 145 24.30 -15.07 -12.45
N VAL A 146 23.93 -15.21 -13.73
CA VAL A 146 22.63 -15.77 -14.13
C VAL A 146 22.44 -17.17 -13.53
N ALA A 147 23.45 -18.04 -13.63
CA ALA A 147 23.41 -19.38 -13.05
C ALA A 147 23.27 -19.38 -11.52
N ALA A 148 23.92 -18.44 -10.82
CA ALA A 148 23.72 -18.26 -9.38
C ALA A 148 22.30 -17.80 -9.03
N LYS A 149 21.71 -16.91 -9.84
CA LYS A 149 20.40 -16.29 -9.59
C LYS A 149 19.20 -17.21 -9.82
N VAL A 150 19.35 -18.33 -10.55
CA VAL A 150 18.31 -19.37 -10.74
C VAL A 150 17.64 -19.81 -9.42
N ARG A 151 18.36 -19.77 -8.29
CA ARG A 151 17.82 -20.06 -6.95
C ARG A 151 16.63 -19.16 -6.59
N PHE A 152 16.64 -17.89 -6.97
CA PHE A 152 15.55 -16.95 -6.67
C PHE A 152 14.32 -17.21 -7.56
N LEU A 153 14.51 -17.47 -8.86
CA LEU A 153 13.43 -17.92 -9.75
C LEU A 153 12.78 -19.22 -9.25
N THR A 154 13.57 -20.12 -8.65
CA THR A 154 13.06 -21.38 -8.06
C THR A 154 12.10 -21.14 -6.89
N VAL A 155 12.37 -20.13 -6.04
CA VAL A 155 11.45 -19.73 -4.96
C VAL A 155 10.18 -19.08 -5.52
N ALA A 156 10.33 -18.17 -6.49
CA ALA A 156 9.20 -17.52 -7.15
C ALA A 156 8.27 -18.54 -7.84
N ASP A 157 8.82 -19.53 -8.53
CA ASP A 157 8.07 -20.64 -9.13
C ASP A 157 7.40 -21.53 -8.07
N THR A 158 8.08 -21.83 -6.96
CA THR A 158 7.48 -22.57 -5.82
C THR A 158 6.28 -21.81 -5.22
N ILE A 159 6.38 -20.48 -5.09
CA ILE A 159 5.29 -19.62 -4.67
C ILE A 159 4.16 -19.61 -5.71
N GLY A 160 4.48 -19.45 -7.00
CA GLY A 160 3.51 -19.47 -8.10
C GLY A 160 2.72 -20.77 -8.18
N ARG A 161 3.40 -21.92 -8.08
CA ARG A 161 2.76 -23.25 -7.99
C ARG A 161 1.86 -23.39 -6.77
N THR A 162 2.20 -22.74 -5.66
CA THR A 162 1.34 -22.69 -4.47
C THR A 162 0.08 -21.85 -4.73
N LEU A 163 0.19 -20.71 -5.39
CA LEU A 163 -0.97 -19.90 -5.80
C LEU A 163 -1.87 -20.65 -6.80
N VAL A 164 -1.29 -21.34 -7.79
CA VAL A 164 -2.03 -22.20 -8.74
C VAL A 164 -2.80 -23.31 -8.01
N ARG A 165 -2.17 -23.99 -7.03
CA ARG A 165 -2.80 -25.03 -6.21
C ARG A 165 -3.97 -24.49 -5.38
N ASP A 166 -3.82 -23.29 -4.83
CA ASP A 166 -4.79 -22.69 -3.90
C ASP A 166 -5.87 -21.83 -4.61
N ALA A 167 -5.86 -21.81 -5.95
CA ALA A 167 -6.85 -21.10 -6.75
C ALA A 167 -8.22 -21.81 -6.73
N ILE A 168 -9.26 -21.07 -6.32
CA ILE A 168 -10.64 -21.55 -6.30
C ILE A 168 -11.31 -21.15 -7.62
N TRP A 169 -11.69 -22.15 -8.41
CA TRP A 169 -12.23 -21.98 -9.76
C TRP A 169 -13.76 -21.98 -9.79
N HIS A 170 -14.32 -21.16 -10.69
CA HIS A 170 -15.70 -21.20 -11.11
C HIS A 170 -15.79 -20.83 -12.59
N GLU A 171 -16.24 -21.78 -13.41
CA GLU A 171 -16.24 -21.67 -14.87
C GLU A 171 -14.83 -21.35 -15.39
N ASP A 172 -14.65 -20.25 -16.11
CA ASP A 172 -13.39 -19.79 -16.70
C ASP A 172 -12.59 -18.84 -15.78
N ARG A 173 -13.03 -18.62 -14.54
CA ARG A 173 -12.48 -17.63 -13.59
C ARG A 173 -11.98 -18.26 -12.31
N CYS A 174 -11.00 -17.62 -11.66
CA CYS A 174 -10.49 -18.06 -10.35
C CYS A 174 -10.33 -16.91 -9.35
N ASN A 175 -10.39 -17.24 -8.07
CA ASN A 175 -10.16 -16.33 -6.93
C ASN A 175 -9.47 -17.09 -5.78
N TRP A 176 -8.98 -16.38 -4.77
CA TRP A 176 -8.32 -16.95 -3.58
C TRP A 176 -9.06 -16.54 -2.31
N LEU A 177 -8.94 -17.36 -1.27
CA LEU A 177 -9.22 -16.91 0.10
C LEU A 177 -7.94 -16.28 0.66
N ILE A 178 -8.10 -15.10 1.26
CA ILE A 178 -7.02 -14.31 1.84
C ILE A 178 -7.36 -13.90 3.27
N TRP A 179 -6.32 -13.75 4.08
CA TRP A 179 -6.42 -13.01 5.33
C TRP A 179 -6.32 -11.51 5.07
N THR A 180 -7.12 -10.72 5.79
CA THR A 180 -7.08 -9.26 5.79
C THR A 180 -7.61 -8.69 7.12
N LYS A 181 -7.38 -7.41 7.40
CA LYS A 181 -7.88 -6.71 8.59
C LYS A 181 -9.13 -5.92 8.22
N GLU A 182 -10.28 -6.28 8.79
CA GLU A 182 -11.57 -5.63 8.53
C GLU A 182 -12.19 -5.10 9.84
N PRO A 183 -13.01 -4.02 9.80
CA PRO A 183 -13.70 -3.50 10.97
C PRO A 183 -14.88 -4.40 11.35
N VAL A 184 -14.69 -5.28 12.33
CA VAL A 184 -15.70 -6.21 12.86
C VAL A 184 -16.14 -5.74 14.24
N GLY A 185 -17.43 -5.43 14.40
CA GLY A 185 -17.98 -4.98 15.70
C GLY A 185 -17.40 -3.66 16.23
N GLY A 186 -16.74 -2.86 15.38
CA GLY A 186 -16.03 -1.64 15.77
C GLY A 186 -14.53 -1.81 16.05
N ALA A 187 -13.97 -3.02 15.92
CA ALA A 187 -12.54 -3.29 16.08
C ALA A 187 -11.94 -3.96 14.83
N PHE A 188 -10.70 -3.62 14.48
CA PHE A 188 -10.00 -4.26 13.36
C PHE A 188 -9.61 -5.69 13.71
N SER A 189 -10.23 -6.65 13.03
CA SER A 189 -10.03 -8.10 13.25
C SER A 189 -9.40 -8.76 12.03
N SER A 190 -8.54 -9.76 12.23
CA SER A 190 -8.10 -10.65 11.14
C SER A 190 -9.30 -11.49 10.69
N VAL A 191 -9.67 -11.40 9.41
CA VAL A 191 -10.74 -12.22 8.81
C VAL A 191 -10.24 -12.93 7.56
N TYR A 192 -10.77 -14.11 7.30
CA TYR A 192 -10.47 -14.92 6.13
C TYR A 192 -11.64 -14.84 5.14
N ARG A 193 -11.42 -14.30 3.94
CA ARG A 193 -12.47 -14.07 2.94
C ARG A 193 -11.95 -14.14 1.51
N ALA A 194 -12.86 -14.24 0.54
CA ALA A 194 -12.49 -14.12 -0.88
C ALA A 194 -11.81 -12.77 -1.15
N ALA A 195 -10.76 -12.79 -1.98
CA ALA A 195 -10.01 -11.59 -2.34
C ALA A 195 -10.88 -10.61 -3.13
N GLY A 196 -10.55 -9.32 -3.00
CA GLY A 196 -11.05 -8.26 -3.89
C GLY A 196 -10.46 -8.39 -5.30
N VAL A 197 -10.62 -7.37 -6.14
CA VAL A 197 -9.97 -7.30 -7.46
C VAL A 197 -8.91 -6.21 -7.56
N ASP A 198 -8.71 -5.46 -6.48
CA ASP A 198 -7.70 -4.42 -6.34
C ASP A 198 -6.26 -4.97 -6.49
N PHE A 199 -5.31 -4.04 -6.62
CA PHE A 199 -3.89 -4.33 -6.84
C PHE A 199 -3.16 -4.71 -5.54
N TYR A 200 -3.62 -4.23 -4.39
CA TYR A 200 -2.94 -4.34 -3.10
C TYR A 200 -3.15 -5.71 -2.43
N GLN A 201 -4.41 -6.10 -2.25
CA GLN A 201 -4.82 -7.37 -1.65
C GLN A 201 -5.56 -8.29 -2.62
N GLY A 202 -6.18 -7.72 -3.65
CA GLY A 202 -7.04 -8.42 -4.59
C GLY A 202 -6.35 -9.28 -5.65
N VAL A 203 -7.20 -9.92 -6.46
CA VAL A 203 -6.85 -10.75 -7.60
C VAL A 203 -6.01 -10.01 -8.64
N GLY A 204 -6.18 -8.69 -8.80
CA GLY A 204 -5.38 -7.89 -9.74
C GLY A 204 -3.88 -7.92 -9.41
N GLY A 205 -3.54 -7.87 -8.12
CA GLY A 205 -2.14 -8.02 -7.69
C GLY A 205 -1.58 -9.43 -7.89
N ILE A 206 -2.41 -10.46 -7.66
CA ILE A 206 -2.03 -11.87 -7.88
C ILE A 206 -1.82 -12.14 -9.38
N ALA A 207 -2.69 -11.58 -10.24
CA ALA A 207 -2.58 -11.68 -11.70
C ALA A 207 -1.27 -11.07 -12.22
N LEU A 208 -0.88 -9.87 -11.76
CA LEU A 208 0.39 -9.27 -12.19
C LEU A 208 1.60 -10.15 -11.82
N PHE A 209 1.65 -10.72 -10.61
CA PHE A 209 2.73 -11.64 -10.24
C PHE A 209 2.74 -12.91 -11.11
N LEU A 210 1.57 -13.49 -11.39
CA LEU A 210 1.47 -14.66 -12.27
C LEU A 210 1.90 -14.32 -13.71
N ALA A 211 1.58 -13.14 -14.24
CA ALA A 211 2.05 -12.69 -15.55
C ALA A 211 3.58 -12.59 -15.59
N GLN A 212 4.16 -11.92 -14.60
CA GLN A 212 5.62 -11.78 -14.45
C GLN A 212 6.31 -13.15 -14.35
N LEU A 213 5.73 -14.11 -13.60
CA LEU A 213 6.30 -15.44 -13.45
C LEU A 213 6.21 -16.27 -14.75
N VAL A 214 5.06 -16.24 -15.43
CA VAL A 214 4.81 -16.99 -16.69
C VAL A 214 5.77 -16.57 -17.79
N ALA A 215 6.24 -15.32 -17.80
CA ALA A 215 7.26 -14.84 -18.73
C ALA A 215 8.62 -15.54 -18.59
N PHE A 216 8.95 -16.11 -17.41
CA PHE A 216 10.17 -16.87 -17.18
C PHE A 216 9.97 -18.39 -17.17
N THR A 217 8.84 -18.87 -16.63
CA THR A 217 8.59 -20.31 -16.47
C THR A 217 8.00 -20.96 -17.73
N GLY A 218 7.20 -20.21 -18.50
CA GLY A 218 6.37 -20.76 -19.56
C GLY A 218 5.32 -21.79 -19.10
N ASP A 219 5.08 -21.94 -17.79
CA ASP A 219 4.23 -23.02 -17.28
C ASP A 219 2.76 -22.84 -17.66
N ARG A 220 2.15 -23.94 -18.12
CA ARG A 220 0.78 -23.94 -18.64
C ARG A 220 -0.27 -23.67 -17.55
N TYR A 221 -0.07 -24.17 -16.34
CA TYR A 221 -1.04 -24.02 -15.26
C TYR A 221 -0.96 -22.64 -14.62
N GLN A 222 0.24 -22.05 -14.57
CA GLN A 222 0.44 -20.64 -14.22
C GLN A 222 -0.22 -19.73 -15.27
N ARG A 223 -0.07 -20.01 -16.58
CA ARG A 223 -0.75 -19.25 -17.65
C ARG A 223 -2.27 -19.43 -17.64
N GLU A 224 -2.77 -20.63 -17.41
CA GLU A 224 -4.22 -20.90 -17.26
C GLU A 224 -4.80 -20.11 -16.07
N THR A 225 -4.14 -20.17 -14.91
CA THR A 225 -4.53 -19.45 -13.69
C THR A 225 -4.43 -17.94 -13.83
N LEU A 226 -3.43 -17.43 -14.56
CA LEU A 226 -3.35 -16.02 -14.95
C LEU A 226 -4.59 -15.58 -15.73
N GLY A 227 -4.98 -16.34 -16.76
CA GLY A 227 -6.19 -16.06 -17.52
C GLY A 227 -7.46 -16.09 -16.66
N GLY A 228 -7.57 -17.05 -15.74
CA GLY A 228 -8.68 -17.13 -14.78
C GLY A 228 -8.73 -15.93 -13.81
N ALA A 229 -7.57 -15.44 -13.37
CA ALA A 229 -7.45 -14.29 -12.49
C ALA A 229 -7.80 -12.98 -13.22
N VAL A 230 -7.26 -12.78 -14.42
CA VAL A 230 -7.55 -11.59 -15.25
C VAL A 230 -9.04 -11.54 -15.61
N ARG A 231 -9.65 -12.66 -16.04
CA ARG A 231 -11.09 -12.70 -16.33
C ARG A 231 -11.95 -12.44 -15.09
N GLN A 232 -11.50 -12.81 -13.89
CA GLN A 232 -12.19 -12.46 -12.64
C GLN A 232 -12.11 -10.95 -12.33
N VAL A 233 -10.99 -10.28 -12.64
CA VAL A 233 -10.86 -8.82 -12.52
C VAL A 233 -11.74 -8.12 -13.57
N MET A 234 -11.66 -8.54 -14.84
CA MET A 234 -12.47 -7.98 -15.94
C MET A 234 -13.98 -8.12 -15.67
N ALA A 235 -14.43 -9.27 -15.19
CA ALA A 235 -15.84 -9.50 -14.83
C ALA A 235 -16.31 -8.53 -13.74
N ARG A 236 -15.47 -8.24 -12.74
CA ARG A 236 -15.82 -7.31 -11.64
C ARG A 236 -15.83 -5.85 -12.07
N LEU A 237 -14.95 -5.46 -13.00
CA LEU A 237 -14.88 -4.11 -13.58
C LEU A 237 -16.12 -3.80 -14.46
N ARG A 238 -16.68 -4.81 -15.15
CA ARG A 238 -17.91 -4.67 -15.95
C ARG A 238 -19.18 -4.44 -15.12
N GLU A 239 -19.15 -4.66 -13.81
CA GLU A 239 -20.30 -4.35 -12.94
C GLU A 239 -20.32 -2.85 -12.59
N PRO A 240 -21.51 -2.19 -12.54
CA PRO A 240 -21.63 -0.82 -12.03
C PRO A 240 -21.14 -0.71 -10.57
N MET A 241 -19.91 -0.19 -10.41
CA MET A 241 -19.18 -0.13 -9.15
C MET A 241 -19.27 1.26 -8.49
N GLN A 242 -19.10 1.30 -7.17
CA GLN A 242 -18.87 2.56 -6.46
C GLN A 242 -17.45 3.08 -6.72
N ASP A 243 -17.35 4.39 -6.92
CA ASP A 243 -16.15 5.07 -7.41
C ASP A 243 -14.93 4.94 -6.48
N ARG A 244 -13.95 4.14 -6.92
CA ARG A 244 -12.67 3.95 -6.22
C ARG A 244 -11.50 4.08 -7.19
N ILE A 245 -11.03 5.31 -7.34
CA ILE A 245 -9.93 5.70 -8.24
C ILE A 245 -8.53 5.28 -7.76
N GLY A 246 -8.39 4.68 -6.58
CA GLY A 246 -7.08 4.30 -6.01
C GLY A 246 -6.27 3.34 -6.87
N LEU A 247 -4.94 3.54 -6.86
CA LEU A 247 -3.97 2.72 -7.60
C LEU A 247 -3.69 1.37 -6.92
N TYR A 248 -3.63 1.35 -5.58
CA TYR A 248 -3.38 0.11 -4.85
C TYR A 248 -4.70 -0.51 -4.38
N SER A 249 -5.57 0.26 -3.74
CA SER A 249 -6.84 -0.22 -3.16
C SER A 249 -8.08 0.29 -3.91
N GLY A 250 -8.05 0.30 -5.24
CA GLY A 250 -9.13 0.78 -6.10
C GLY A 250 -9.23 0.08 -7.46
N MET A 251 -10.28 0.45 -8.21
CA MET A 251 -10.63 -0.15 -9.50
C MET A 251 -9.75 0.37 -10.64
N LEU A 252 -9.23 1.60 -10.54
CA LEU A 252 -8.22 2.13 -11.46
C LEU A 252 -6.94 1.29 -11.38
N GLY A 253 -6.51 0.93 -10.17
CA GLY A 253 -5.46 -0.05 -9.92
C GLY A 253 -5.72 -1.42 -10.54
N ALA A 254 -6.95 -1.93 -10.39
CA ALA A 254 -7.37 -3.18 -11.00
C ALA A 254 -7.33 -3.14 -12.55
N ALA A 255 -7.79 -2.04 -13.16
CA ALA A 255 -7.69 -1.82 -14.60
C ALA A 255 -6.23 -1.77 -15.08
N LYS A 256 -5.35 -1.05 -14.36
CA LYS A 256 -3.90 -1.03 -14.62
C LYS A 256 -3.27 -2.43 -14.52
N ALA A 257 -3.69 -3.24 -13.54
CA ALA A 257 -3.26 -4.64 -13.43
C ALA A 257 -3.65 -5.48 -14.65
N VAL A 258 -4.83 -5.27 -15.23
CA VAL A 258 -5.24 -5.95 -16.47
C VAL A 258 -4.37 -5.49 -17.65
N ILE A 259 -4.13 -4.17 -17.81
CA ILE A 259 -3.22 -3.64 -18.85
C ILE A 259 -1.85 -4.31 -18.74
N SER A 260 -1.18 -4.21 -17.58
CA SER A 260 0.18 -4.73 -17.42
C SER A 260 0.28 -6.25 -17.35
N SER A 261 -0.82 -6.96 -17.08
CA SER A 261 -0.87 -8.41 -17.31
C SER A 261 -0.90 -8.72 -18.81
N GLY A 262 -1.65 -7.93 -19.61
CA GLY A 262 -1.70 -8.04 -21.07
C GLY A 262 -0.38 -7.69 -21.75
N GLU A 263 0.29 -6.63 -21.30
CA GLU A 263 1.63 -6.22 -21.76
C GLU A 263 2.70 -7.32 -21.58
N ILE A 264 2.58 -8.12 -20.52
CA ILE A 264 3.54 -9.20 -20.20
C ILE A 264 3.12 -10.53 -20.85
N ALA A 265 1.82 -10.77 -21.03
CA ALA A 265 1.29 -12.01 -21.62
C ALA A 265 1.24 -12.02 -23.16
N ASP A 266 1.36 -10.84 -23.79
CA ASP A 266 1.09 -10.52 -25.20
C ASP A 266 -0.39 -10.65 -25.60
N GLU A 267 -1.28 -10.20 -24.69
CA GLU A 267 -2.75 -10.35 -24.79
C GLU A 267 -3.42 -8.98 -25.01
N SER A 268 -3.61 -8.59 -26.28
CA SER A 268 -4.12 -7.26 -26.65
C SER A 268 -5.54 -6.96 -26.14
N GLU A 269 -6.43 -7.96 -26.09
CA GLU A 269 -7.79 -7.80 -25.56
C GLU A 269 -7.80 -7.31 -24.09
N TRP A 270 -6.77 -7.68 -23.31
CA TRP A 270 -6.64 -7.26 -21.92
C TRP A 270 -6.16 -5.80 -21.85
N ILE A 271 -5.23 -5.41 -22.73
CA ILE A 271 -4.76 -4.03 -22.85
C ILE A 271 -5.92 -3.09 -23.23
N ASP A 272 -6.67 -3.41 -24.29
CA ASP A 272 -7.75 -2.55 -24.79
C ASP A 272 -8.90 -2.43 -23.79
N PHE A 273 -9.33 -3.54 -23.18
CA PHE A 273 -10.33 -3.51 -22.10
C PHE A 273 -9.81 -2.71 -20.88
N GLY A 274 -8.56 -2.92 -20.48
CA GLY A 274 -7.96 -2.19 -19.37
C GLY A 274 -7.91 -0.67 -19.60
N LEU A 275 -7.64 -0.24 -20.84
CA LEU A 275 -7.69 1.16 -21.24
C LEU A 275 -9.10 1.74 -21.21
N GLU A 276 -10.11 1.01 -21.73
CA GLU A 276 -11.53 1.42 -21.67
C GLU A 276 -12.01 1.62 -20.22
N GLN A 277 -11.71 0.67 -19.33
CA GLN A 277 -12.09 0.76 -17.93
C GLN A 277 -11.37 1.90 -17.21
N LEU A 278 -10.08 2.09 -17.49
CA LEU A 278 -9.28 3.15 -16.90
C LEU A 278 -9.75 4.55 -17.37
N GLU A 279 -10.11 4.70 -18.65
CA GLU A 279 -10.77 5.90 -19.19
C GLU A 279 -12.16 6.17 -18.60
N THR A 280 -12.85 5.14 -18.12
CA THR A 280 -14.19 5.26 -17.53
C THR A 280 -14.10 5.66 -16.06
N ILE A 281 -13.28 4.94 -15.29
CA ILE A 281 -13.07 5.15 -13.84
C ILE A 281 -12.37 6.49 -13.57
N SER A 282 -11.50 6.96 -14.47
CA SER A 282 -10.78 8.22 -14.29
C SER A 282 -11.68 9.45 -14.28
N ARG A 283 -12.88 9.40 -14.88
CA ARG A 283 -13.85 10.52 -14.96
C ARG A 283 -14.65 10.71 -13.67
N SER A 284 -14.66 9.73 -12.77
CA SER A 284 -15.44 9.76 -11.54
C SER A 284 -15.02 10.90 -10.59
N SER A 285 -15.97 11.40 -9.81
CA SER A 285 -15.71 12.41 -8.78
C SER A 285 -15.03 11.77 -7.57
N PRO A 286 -13.84 12.24 -7.14
CA PRO A 286 -13.21 11.73 -5.93
C PRO A 286 -13.95 12.17 -4.66
N GLU A 287 -14.10 11.24 -3.72
CA GLU A 287 -14.60 11.54 -2.37
C GLU A 287 -13.60 12.46 -1.61
N PRO A 288 -14.04 13.31 -0.67
CA PRO A 288 -13.20 14.29 0.03
C PRO A 288 -11.90 13.77 0.66
N SER A 289 -11.87 12.47 1.00
CA SER A 289 -10.73 11.78 1.62
C SER A 289 -9.88 10.94 0.64
N GLN A 290 -10.30 10.76 -0.62
CA GLN A 290 -9.58 10.01 -1.65
C GLN A 290 -8.44 10.85 -2.23
N ILE A 291 -7.47 11.22 -1.40
CA ILE A 291 -6.36 12.12 -1.77
C ILE A 291 -4.99 11.42 -1.85
N ASP A 292 -4.84 10.23 -1.29
CA ASP A 292 -3.53 9.59 -1.13
C ASP A 292 -3.11 8.66 -2.29
N LEU A 293 -1.91 8.06 -2.17
CA LEU A 293 -1.33 7.19 -3.19
C LEU A 293 -2.00 5.81 -3.22
N LEU A 294 -2.35 5.27 -2.04
CA LEU A 294 -2.94 3.94 -1.93
C LEU A 294 -4.34 3.88 -2.56
N SER A 295 -5.18 4.84 -2.20
CA SER A 295 -6.63 4.77 -2.30
C SER A 295 -7.29 5.92 -3.07
N GLY A 296 -6.52 6.96 -3.41
CA GLY A 296 -7.05 8.22 -3.92
C GLY A 296 -6.33 8.83 -5.14
N CYS A 297 -6.53 10.14 -5.31
CA CYS A 297 -6.10 10.92 -6.46
C CYS A 297 -4.60 10.84 -6.75
N ALA A 298 -3.72 10.83 -5.74
CA ALA A 298 -2.29 10.79 -6.00
C ALA A 298 -1.87 9.48 -6.70
N GLY A 299 -2.46 8.35 -6.30
CA GLY A 299 -2.25 7.06 -6.96
C GLY A 299 -2.80 7.06 -8.39
N ALA A 300 -4.02 7.58 -8.55
CA ALA A 300 -4.63 7.75 -9.86
C ALA A 300 -3.73 8.55 -10.81
N ILE A 301 -3.29 9.76 -10.41
CA ILE A 301 -2.46 10.66 -11.23
C ILE A 301 -1.20 9.96 -11.75
N VAL A 302 -0.47 9.25 -10.89
CA VAL A 302 0.76 8.53 -11.29
C VAL A 302 0.47 7.50 -12.40
N ALA A 303 -0.58 6.70 -12.23
CA ALA A 303 -0.97 5.70 -13.23
C ALA A 303 -1.57 6.33 -14.50
N LEU A 304 -2.36 7.41 -14.38
CA LEU A 304 -2.89 8.16 -15.52
C LEU A 304 -1.75 8.77 -16.35
N VAL A 305 -0.73 9.34 -15.72
CA VAL A 305 0.46 9.89 -16.39
C VAL A 305 1.27 8.80 -17.09
N GLU A 306 1.52 7.66 -16.43
CA GLU A 306 2.21 6.51 -17.02
C GLU A 306 1.50 6.01 -18.29
N ILE A 307 0.19 5.74 -18.20
CA ILE A 307 -0.60 5.16 -19.30
C ILE A 307 -0.86 6.20 -20.40
N ALA A 308 -1.05 7.49 -20.05
CA ALA A 308 -1.13 8.58 -21.02
C ALA A 308 0.14 8.70 -21.88
N GLN A 309 1.32 8.63 -21.25
CA GLN A 309 2.59 8.66 -21.98
C GLN A 309 2.83 7.40 -22.82
N ARG A 310 2.47 6.22 -22.32
CA ARG A 310 2.70 4.95 -23.03
C ARG A 310 1.79 4.76 -24.25
N TYR A 311 0.51 5.13 -24.14
CA TYR A 311 -0.51 4.90 -25.17
C TYR A 311 -1.02 6.18 -25.87
N GLY A 312 -0.34 7.32 -25.68
CA GLY A 312 -0.69 8.60 -26.31
C GLY A 312 -2.03 9.21 -25.88
N ARG A 313 -2.59 8.75 -24.76
CA ARG A 313 -3.97 9.03 -24.31
C ARG A 313 -4.09 10.39 -23.60
N GLN A 314 -4.28 11.46 -24.38
CA GLN A 314 -4.37 12.84 -23.87
C GLN A 314 -5.57 13.10 -22.94
N ASN A 315 -6.67 12.37 -23.14
CA ASN A 315 -7.82 12.31 -22.24
C ASN A 315 -7.43 11.87 -20.81
N LEU A 316 -6.56 10.87 -20.67
CA LEU A 316 -6.07 10.43 -19.35
C LEU A 316 -5.21 11.50 -18.66
N LEU A 317 -4.44 12.27 -19.43
CA LEU A 317 -3.68 13.41 -18.92
C LEU A 317 -4.59 14.56 -18.46
N GLN A 318 -5.70 14.81 -19.15
CA GLN A 318 -6.72 15.78 -18.73
C GLN A 318 -7.39 15.37 -17.41
N GLU A 319 -7.71 14.09 -17.23
CA GLU A 319 -8.20 13.56 -15.95
C GLU A 319 -7.13 13.65 -14.85
N ALA A 320 -5.85 13.41 -15.15
CA ALA A 320 -4.76 13.64 -14.20
C ALA A 320 -4.70 15.10 -13.73
N HIS A 321 -4.89 16.08 -14.62
CA HIS A 321 -5.05 17.49 -14.24
C HIS A 321 -6.26 17.72 -13.33
N ARG A 322 -7.45 17.19 -13.68
CA ARG A 322 -8.66 17.34 -12.82
C ARG A 322 -8.43 16.79 -11.41
N LEU A 323 -7.77 15.65 -11.28
CA LEU A 323 -7.44 15.06 -9.98
C LEU A 323 -6.34 15.86 -9.25
N ALA A 324 -5.40 16.48 -9.96
CA ALA A 324 -4.40 17.37 -9.36
C ALA A 324 -5.01 18.68 -8.86
N GLU A 325 -5.96 19.29 -9.57
CA GLU A 325 -6.74 20.43 -9.07
C GLU A 325 -7.51 20.07 -7.80
N PHE A 326 -8.10 18.88 -7.73
CA PHE A 326 -8.72 18.38 -6.50
C PHE A 326 -7.70 18.28 -5.36
N LEU A 327 -6.50 17.74 -5.59
CA LEU A 327 -5.43 17.71 -4.57
C LEU A 327 -5.02 19.11 -4.12
N LEU A 328 -4.85 20.06 -5.03
CA LEU A 328 -4.58 21.46 -4.67
C LEU A 328 -5.71 22.06 -3.83
N SER A 329 -6.98 21.78 -4.14
CA SER A 329 -8.13 22.25 -3.36
C SER A 329 -8.21 21.69 -1.92
N ARG A 330 -7.48 20.60 -1.65
CA ARG A 330 -7.38 19.93 -0.34
C ARG A 330 -6.09 20.26 0.42
N ALA A 331 -5.20 21.05 -0.17
CA ALA A 331 -3.91 21.39 0.41
C ALA A 331 -4.05 22.33 1.61
N GLN A 332 -3.41 21.99 2.72
CA GLN A 332 -3.28 22.83 3.91
C GLN A 332 -1.92 23.52 3.90
N HIS A 333 -1.95 24.85 3.81
CA HIS A 333 -0.75 25.70 3.77
C HIS A 333 -0.43 26.23 5.16
N ALA A 334 0.81 26.05 5.62
CA ALA A 334 1.28 26.53 6.91
C ALA A 334 2.69 27.14 6.76
N ARG A 335 2.77 28.47 6.81
CA ARG A 335 3.96 29.26 6.44
C ARG A 335 4.39 28.90 5.00
N ASP A 336 5.57 28.32 4.84
CA ASP A 336 6.13 27.83 3.58
C ASP A 336 5.90 26.32 3.36
N THR A 337 5.26 25.61 4.30
CA THR A 337 4.95 24.18 4.18
C THR A 337 3.56 23.93 3.59
N VAL A 338 3.39 22.78 2.95
CA VAL A 338 2.12 22.30 2.38
C VAL A 338 1.93 20.84 2.79
N SER A 339 0.72 20.46 3.21
CA SER A 339 0.40 19.10 3.66
C SER A 339 -1.10 18.80 3.45
N TRP A 340 -1.54 17.55 3.65
CA TRP A 340 -2.91 17.14 3.31
C TRP A 340 -3.62 16.32 4.42
N PRO A 341 -4.91 16.61 4.70
CA PRO A 341 -5.67 15.97 5.77
C PRO A 341 -6.25 14.61 5.35
N THR A 342 -5.46 13.56 5.50
CA THR A 342 -5.90 12.17 5.33
C THR A 342 -6.61 11.66 6.59
N ASN A 343 -7.75 10.95 6.43
CA ASN A 343 -8.66 10.48 7.50
C ASN A 343 -8.07 9.52 8.57
N ILE A 344 -6.75 9.33 8.63
CA ILE A 344 -6.05 8.32 9.45
C ILE A 344 -5.04 8.96 10.44
N GLY A 345 -4.76 10.27 10.32
CA GLY A 345 -3.85 10.99 11.22
C GLY A 345 -4.57 11.69 12.38
N GLU A 346 -4.01 11.65 13.60
CA GLU A 346 -4.58 12.37 14.75
C GLU A 346 -4.04 13.80 14.83
N GLY A 347 -4.84 14.77 14.38
CA GLY A 347 -4.54 16.20 14.50
C GLY A 347 -3.32 16.69 13.70
N ARG A 348 -2.68 15.81 12.92
CA ARG A 348 -1.54 16.08 12.04
C ARG A 348 -1.69 15.33 10.73
N ASN A 349 -1.18 15.94 9.66
CA ASN A 349 -1.19 15.36 8.33
C ASN A 349 -0.08 14.31 8.20
N LEU A 350 -0.33 13.23 7.48
CA LEU A 350 0.58 12.08 7.46
C LEU A 350 1.83 12.33 6.59
N LEU A 351 2.91 11.65 6.97
CA LEU A 351 4.19 11.59 6.26
C LEU A 351 4.29 10.26 5.50
N GLY A 352 5.22 10.15 4.55
CA GLY A 352 5.47 8.92 3.81
C GLY A 352 4.61 8.72 2.57
N LEU A 353 4.69 7.51 2.01
CA LEU A 353 4.35 7.26 0.60
C LEU A 353 2.90 6.81 0.38
N SER A 354 2.37 5.88 1.19
CA SER A 354 1.05 5.27 0.98
C SER A 354 -0.11 6.23 1.25
N HIS A 355 -0.21 6.71 2.50
CA HIS A 355 -1.25 7.64 2.97
C HIS A 355 -0.68 9.02 3.31
N GLY A 356 0.49 9.40 2.77
CA GLY A 356 1.25 10.53 3.28
C GLY A 356 1.62 11.59 2.26
N THR A 357 2.19 12.67 2.79
CA THR A 357 2.59 13.87 2.05
C THR A 357 3.63 13.58 0.96
N ALA A 358 4.49 12.56 1.12
CA ALA A 358 5.46 12.18 0.08
C ALA A 358 4.80 11.62 -1.18
N GLY A 359 3.73 10.81 -1.04
CA GLY A 359 3.02 10.23 -2.19
C GLY A 359 2.27 11.29 -3.01
N ILE A 360 1.71 12.29 -2.33
CA ILE A 360 1.05 13.43 -2.97
C ILE A 360 2.08 14.33 -3.66
N ALA A 361 3.22 14.61 -3.02
CA ALA A 361 4.33 15.36 -3.62
C ALA A 361 4.86 14.68 -4.90
N LEU A 362 5.05 13.36 -4.84
CA LEU A 362 5.49 12.54 -5.96
C LEU A 362 4.49 12.60 -7.13
N ALA A 363 3.19 12.44 -6.88
CA ALA A 363 2.16 12.51 -7.93
C ALA A 363 2.09 13.88 -8.62
N LEU A 364 2.21 14.98 -7.86
CA LEU A 364 2.22 16.34 -8.40
C LEU A 364 3.48 16.62 -9.23
N LEU A 365 4.65 16.10 -8.83
CA LEU A 365 5.87 16.18 -9.63
C LEU A 365 5.78 15.29 -10.88
N GLU A 366 5.10 14.14 -10.77
CA GLU A 366 4.59 13.31 -11.87
C GLU A 366 3.97 14.13 -13.00
N LEU A 367 2.84 14.76 -12.68
CA LEU A 367 2.12 15.55 -13.65
C LEU A 367 2.95 16.74 -14.15
N ASN A 368 3.65 17.44 -13.27
CA ASN A 368 4.49 18.59 -13.65
C ASN A 368 5.66 18.22 -14.58
N ALA A 369 6.19 17.00 -14.51
CA ALA A 369 7.27 16.56 -15.39
C ALA A 369 6.82 16.31 -16.84
N VAL A 370 5.52 16.14 -17.07
CA VAL A 370 4.94 15.83 -18.38
C VAL A 370 4.03 16.95 -18.92
N SER A 371 3.47 17.76 -18.03
CA SER A 371 2.61 18.91 -18.29
C SER A 371 2.84 19.97 -17.19
N PRO A 372 3.84 20.86 -17.36
CA PRO A 372 4.31 21.73 -16.28
C PRO A 372 3.28 22.75 -15.80
N ASP A 373 3.05 22.79 -14.48
CA ASP A 373 2.32 23.87 -13.80
C ASP A 373 3.06 24.23 -12.51
N LYS A 374 3.42 25.51 -12.38
CA LYS A 374 4.14 26.03 -11.22
C LYS A 374 3.43 25.72 -9.90
N ARG A 375 2.09 25.61 -9.88
CA ARG A 375 1.30 25.29 -8.69
C ARG A 375 1.57 23.87 -8.19
N TYR A 376 1.72 22.89 -9.09
CA TYR A 376 2.09 21.52 -8.72
C TYR A 376 3.53 21.47 -8.16
N LEU A 377 4.46 22.17 -8.81
CA LEU A 377 5.86 22.29 -8.37
C LEU A 377 6.00 22.99 -7.00
N ASP A 378 5.29 24.11 -6.80
CA ASP A 378 5.30 24.88 -5.55
C ASP A 378 4.70 24.05 -4.39
N ALA A 379 3.57 23.37 -4.63
CA ALA A 379 2.92 22.50 -3.66
C ALA A 379 3.81 21.32 -3.27
N ALA A 380 4.41 20.62 -4.24
CA ALA A 380 5.34 19.52 -3.96
C ALA A 380 6.62 19.98 -3.24
N ARG A 381 7.16 21.17 -3.55
CA ARG A 381 8.28 21.75 -2.79
C ARG A 381 7.86 22.13 -1.37
N GLY A 382 6.61 22.57 -1.14
CA GLY A 382 6.04 22.77 0.19
C GLY A 382 5.83 21.48 0.97
N ALA A 383 5.48 20.40 0.27
CA ALA A 383 5.33 19.04 0.81
C ALA A 383 6.66 18.48 1.30
N LEU A 384 7.74 18.63 0.52
CA LEU A 384 9.10 18.28 0.96
C LEU A 384 9.51 19.05 2.22
N ARG A 385 9.19 20.36 2.30
CA ARG A 385 9.47 21.17 3.49
C ARG A 385 8.66 20.73 4.72
N TYR A 386 7.42 20.28 4.54
CA TYR A 386 6.61 19.69 5.62
C TYR A 386 7.27 18.44 6.22
N GLU A 387 7.70 17.50 5.37
CA GLU A 387 8.37 16.29 5.85
C GLU A 387 9.75 16.58 6.48
N ARG A 388 10.49 17.57 5.95
CA ARG A 388 11.75 18.04 6.55
C ARG A 388 11.55 18.62 7.94
N GLN A 389 10.50 19.43 8.14
CA GLN A 389 10.17 20.00 9.46
C GLN A 389 9.83 18.92 10.51
N HIS A 390 9.38 17.76 10.07
CA HIS A 390 9.00 16.65 10.96
C HIS A 390 10.06 15.53 11.08
N PHE A 391 11.23 15.68 10.46
CA PHE A 391 12.35 14.74 10.66
C PHE A 391 12.89 14.79 12.09
N ASN A 392 13.08 13.62 12.72
CA ASN A 392 13.65 13.53 14.06
C ASN A 392 15.12 13.10 14.00
N ALA A 393 16.02 14.05 14.26
CA ALA A 393 17.47 13.82 14.22
C ALA A 393 18.01 12.87 15.30
N LEU A 394 17.29 12.67 16.43
CA LEU A 394 17.68 11.69 17.46
C LEU A 394 17.32 10.25 17.06
N GLN A 395 16.23 10.08 16.33
CA GLN A 395 15.76 8.78 15.82
C GLN A 395 16.28 8.47 14.40
N ASN A 396 16.91 9.44 13.75
CA ASN A 396 17.33 9.41 12.35
C ASN A 396 16.21 8.91 11.40
N ASN A 397 14.97 9.34 11.64
CA ASN A 397 13.79 8.88 10.94
C ASN A 397 12.63 9.88 11.06
N TRP A 398 11.56 9.66 10.30
CA TRP A 398 10.30 10.39 10.38
C TRP A 398 9.28 9.67 11.27
N PRO A 399 8.46 10.40 12.04
CA PRO A 399 7.43 9.82 12.89
C PRO A 399 6.21 9.34 12.08
N ASP A 400 5.51 8.34 12.61
CA ASP A 400 4.14 8.04 12.23
C ASP A 400 3.17 8.84 13.13
N TYR A 401 2.17 9.49 12.53
CA TYR A 401 1.15 10.30 13.22
C TYR A 401 -0.25 9.63 13.25
N ARG A 402 -0.33 8.35 12.90
CA ARG A 402 -1.50 7.51 13.17
C ARG A 402 -1.51 7.09 14.64
N ALA A 403 -2.67 7.08 15.28
CA ALA A 403 -2.81 6.45 16.59
C ALA A 403 -2.63 4.93 16.49
N LEU A 404 -1.61 4.42 17.19
CA LEU A 404 -1.54 3.01 17.53
C LEU A 404 -2.56 2.74 18.64
N HIS A 405 -3.72 2.14 18.30
CA HIS A 405 -4.75 1.80 19.28
C HIS A 405 -4.17 0.94 20.42
N GLY A 406 -4.11 1.49 21.63
CA GLY A 406 -3.56 0.83 22.82
C GLY A 406 -2.11 1.20 23.15
N ALA A 407 -1.43 2.02 22.35
CA ALA A 407 -0.16 2.62 22.74
C ALA A 407 -0.37 3.80 23.73
N PRO A 408 0.62 4.11 24.58
CA PRO A 408 0.66 5.37 25.32
C PRO A 408 0.55 6.59 24.38
N HIS A 409 -0.15 7.63 24.83
CA HIS A 409 -0.51 8.81 24.01
C HIS A 409 0.70 9.66 23.57
N ASP A 410 1.87 9.37 24.12
CA ASP A 410 3.19 9.98 23.92
C ASP A 410 4.17 9.08 23.13
N ALA A 411 3.85 7.80 22.93
CA ALA A 411 4.72 6.81 22.26
C ALA A 411 4.76 6.97 20.72
N THR A 412 5.38 8.05 20.25
CA THR A 412 5.58 8.32 18.81
C THR A 412 6.45 7.23 18.17
N SER A 413 5.92 6.52 17.16
CA SER A 413 6.66 5.45 16.47
C SER A 413 7.43 5.94 15.24
N PHE A 414 8.51 5.23 14.88
CA PHE A 414 9.43 5.59 13.80
C PHE A 414 9.67 4.37 12.87
N PRO A 415 8.68 3.97 12.06
CA PRO A 415 8.73 2.73 11.26
C PRO A 415 9.74 2.76 10.09
N ILE A 416 10.02 1.58 9.55
CA ILE A 416 10.91 1.33 8.39
C ILE A 416 10.15 0.46 7.39
N ALA A 417 9.08 1.00 6.82
CA ALA A 417 8.17 0.32 5.90
C ALA A 417 7.88 1.18 4.65
N TRP A 418 7.35 0.55 3.60
CA TRP A 418 6.92 1.24 2.38
C TRP A 418 5.70 2.13 2.64
N CYS A 419 4.71 1.62 3.37
CA CYS A 419 3.47 2.37 3.62
C CYS A 419 3.70 3.60 4.51
N HIS A 420 4.42 3.42 5.61
CA HIS A 420 4.70 4.43 6.62
C HIS A 420 6.15 4.30 7.10
N GLY A 421 6.89 5.41 7.09
CA GLY A 421 8.29 5.46 7.55
C GLY A 421 9.32 5.61 6.44
N SER A 422 10.59 5.41 6.79
CA SER A 422 11.73 5.83 5.96
C SER A 422 11.86 5.11 4.62
N THR A 423 11.43 3.85 4.47
CA THR A 423 11.56 3.12 3.19
C THR A 423 10.66 3.73 2.12
N GLY A 424 9.39 4.04 2.45
CA GLY A 424 8.49 4.78 1.55
C GLY A 424 8.98 6.18 1.22
N ILE A 425 9.49 6.91 2.22
CA ILE A 425 10.09 8.23 1.99
C ILE A 425 11.30 8.12 1.06
N GLY A 426 12.20 7.15 1.29
CA GLY A 426 13.35 6.87 0.44
C GLY A 426 12.98 6.57 -1.00
N LEU A 427 11.97 5.75 -1.25
CA LEU A 427 11.43 5.48 -2.59
C LEU A 427 10.89 6.75 -3.27
N SER A 428 10.21 7.64 -2.52
CA SER A 428 9.84 8.95 -3.08
C SER A 428 11.07 9.79 -3.44
N ARG A 429 12.10 9.82 -2.59
CA ARG A 429 13.32 10.62 -2.80
C ARG A 429 14.17 10.10 -3.96
N LEU A 430 14.20 8.78 -4.15
CA LEU A 430 14.86 8.10 -5.26
C LEU A 430 14.38 8.65 -6.62
N ARG A 431 13.06 8.78 -6.81
CA ARG A 431 12.48 9.38 -8.01
C ARG A 431 12.50 10.91 -8.01
N ILE A 432 12.18 11.55 -6.88
CA ILE A 432 12.17 13.01 -6.78
C ILE A 432 13.58 13.59 -7.04
N ARG A 433 14.67 12.84 -6.80
CA ARG A 433 16.04 13.23 -7.22
C ARG A 433 16.20 13.35 -8.75
N GLN A 434 15.43 12.62 -9.54
CA GLN A 434 15.42 12.76 -11.01
C GLN A 434 14.56 13.96 -11.45
N LEU A 435 13.48 14.25 -10.74
CA LEU A 435 12.52 15.33 -11.07
C LEU A 435 12.96 16.72 -10.56
N LEU A 436 13.71 16.77 -9.46
CA LEU A 436 14.23 17.97 -8.80
C LEU A 436 15.73 17.81 -8.54
N PRO A 437 16.59 17.81 -9.58
CA PRO A 437 18.02 17.54 -9.43
C PRO A 437 18.77 18.57 -8.57
N ASP A 438 18.24 19.79 -8.46
CA ASP A 438 18.87 20.93 -7.79
C ASP A 438 18.57 21.04 -6.28
N ASP A 439 17.67 20.22 -5.71
CA ASP A 439 17.36 20.28 -4.28
C ASP A 439 18.42 19.50 -3.47
N PRO A 440 19.25 20.19 -2.66
CA PRO A 440 20.43 19.61 -2.04
C PRO A 440 20.10 18.73 -0.82
N GLN A 441 18.85 18.61 -0.40
CA GLN A 441 18.45 17.81 0.76
C GLN A 441 17.99 16.40 0.37
N ILE A 442 17.60 16.17 -0.89
CA ILE A 442 17.08 14.86 -1.34
C ILE A 442 18.10 13.74 -1.14
N LEU A 443 19.38 13.97 -1.44
CA LEU A 443 20.42 12.94 -1.28
C LEU A 443 20.67 12.59 0.20
N PRO A 444 20.89 13.56 1.12
CA PRO A 444 20.91 13.28 2.56
C PRO A 444 19.66 12.55 3.09
N GLU A 445 18.47 12.92 2.63
CA GLU A 445 17.22 12.23 3.02
C GLU A 445 17.18 10.78 2.51
N LEU A 446 17.70 10.53 1.31
CA LEU A 446 17.82 9.21 0.71
C LEU A 446 18.87 8.34 1.42
N ASP A 447 20.03 8.89 1.77
CA ASP A 447 21.07 8.20 2.55
C ASP A 447 20.55 7.75 3.93
N VAL A 448 19.74 8.58 4.60
CA VAL A 448 19.05 8.22 5.84
C VAL A 448 18.09 7.05 5.63
N ALA A 449 17.31 7.07 4.55
CA ALA A 449 16.41 5.96 4.22
C ALA A 449 17.19 4.67 3.91
N ILE A 450 18.28 4.75 3.15
CA ILE A 450 19.18 3.61 2.85
C ILE A 450 19.75 3.02 4.14
N ALA A 451 20.27 3.85 5.05
CA ALA A 451 20.81 3.39 6.34
C ALA A 451 19.74 2.72 7.22
N ASN A 452 18.50 3.22 7.20
CA ASN A 452 17.39 2.60 7.91
C ASN A 452 16.96 1.27 7.28
N ALA A 453 16.87 1.18 5.95
CA ALA A 453 16.56 -0.06 5.24
C ALA A 453 17.63 -1.13 5.47
N ILE A 454 18.92 -0.78 5.42
CA ILE A 454 20.04 -1.68 5.74
C ILE A 454 19.92 -2.19 7.19
N ARG A 455 19.56 -1.33 8.15
CA ARG A 455 19.31 -1.74 9.54
C ARG A 455 18.15 -2.73 9.66
N ALA A 456 17.08 -2.56 8.87
CA ALA A 456 15.93 -3.47 8.90
C ALA A 456 16.25 -4.86 8.32
N ILE A 457 16.94 -4.94 7.18
CA ILE A 457 17.24 -6.23 6.54
C ILE A 457 18.39 -7.00 7.19
N ASN A 458 19.26 -6.32 7.95
CA ASN A 458 20.33 -6.95 8.75
C ASN A 458 19.85 -7.42 10.13
N ALA A 459 18.58 -7.21 10.50
CA ALA A 459 18.01 -7.77 11.72
C ALA A 459 17.89 -9.31 11.59
N PRO A 460 18.07 -10.08 12.69
CA PRO A 460 17.91 -11.53 12.64
C PRO A 460 16.53 -11.96 12.13
N ILE A 461 16.51 -12.84 11.13
CA ILE A 461 15.26 -13.40 10.60
C ILE A 461 14.78 -14.51 11.54
N HIS A 462 13.59 -14.31 12.09
CA HIS A 462 12.90 -15.24 12.95
C HIS A 462 11.68 -15.81 12.21
N PRO A 463 11.65 -17.11 11.86
CA PRO A 463 10.57 -17.72 11.05
C PRO A 463 9.15 -17.66 11.64
N LEU A 464 8.97 -17.11 12.83
CA LEU A 464 7.69 -16.94 13.52
C LEU A 464 7.24 -15.48 13.66
N SER A 465 8.08 -14.49 13.29
CA SER A 465 7.80 -13.07 13.56
C SER A 465 8.37 -12.06 12.56
N THR A 466 9.35 -12.43 11.73
CA THR A 466 9.85 -11.53 10.67
C THR A 466 8.89 -11.53 9.49
N ASP A 467 8.05 -10.51 9.36
CA ASP A 467 7.20 -10.30 8.18
C ASP A 467 8.05 -10.14 6.91
N PHE A 468 7.77 -10.95 5.89
CA PHE A 468 8.41 -10.88 4.58
C PHE A 468 7.59 -10.10 3.54
N SER A 469 6.49 -9.44 3.93
CA SER A 469 5.67 -8.65 3.01
C SER A 469 6.37 -7.41 2.40
N LEU A 470 5.85 -6.95 1.26
CA LEU A 470 6.38 -5.77 0.57
C LEU A 470 5.93 -4.44 1.20
N CYS A 471 4.73 -4.39 1.79
CA CYS A 471 4.18 -3.16 2.35
C CYS A 471 4.88 -2.70 3.64
N HIS A 472 5.18 -3.64 4.53
CA HIS A 472 5.78 -3.35 5.84
C HIS A 472 6.67 -4.46 6.41
N GLY A 473 6.95 -5.50 5.63
CA GLY A 473 7.97 -6.51 5.93
C GLY A 473 9.35 -6.17 5.36
N VAL A 474 10.30 -7.09 5.56
CA VAL A 474 11.71 -6.87 5.20
C VAL A 474 11.95 -6.79 3.69
N THR A 475 11.14 -7.46 2.86
CA THR A 475 11.31 -7.43 1.39
C THR A 475 11.01 -6.06 0.80
N GLY A 476 10.13 -5.26 1.41
CA GLY A 476 9.91 -3.87 1.01
C GLY A 476 11.15 -2.99 1.18
N SER A 477 11.95 -3.25 2.21
CA SER A 477 13.25 -2.58 2.41
C SER A 477 14.35 -3.19 1.52
N GLY A 478 14.31 -4.50 1.26
CA GLY A 478 15.19 -5.16 0.28
C GLY A 478 15.01 -4.64 -1.14
N ASP A 479 13.77 -4.48 -1.61
CA ASP A 479 13.45 -3.99 -2.95
C ASP A 479 13.87 -2.52 -3.15
N PHE A 480 13.69 -1.68 -2.13
CA PHE A 480 14.22 -0.31 -2.14
C PHE A 480 15.75 -0.28 -2.29
N LEU A 481 16.48 -1.15 -1.58
CA LEU A 481 17.94 -1.26 -1.70
C LEU A 481 18.38 -1.83 -3.06
N LEU A 482 17.59 -2.72 -3.65
CA LEU A 482 17.78 -3.22 -5.01
C LEU A 482 17.62 -2.10 -6.05
N LEU A 483 16.57 -1.28 -5.95
CA LEU A 483 16.35 -0.12 -6.81
C LEU A 483 17.45 0.94 -6.68
N VAL A 484 17.88 1.26 -5.44
CA VAL A 484 19.04 2.13 -5.19
C VAL A 484 20.30 1.54 -5.82
N GLY A 485 20.48 0.22 -5.70
CA GLY A 485 21.58 -0.52 -6.31
C GLY A 485 21.65 -0.35 -7.83
N MET A 486 20.52 -0.55 -8.52
CA MET A 486 20.41 -0.36 -9.97
C MET A 486 20.64 1.09 -10.41
N LEU A 487 19.96 2.04 -9.78
CA LEU A 487 19.89 3.43 -10.27
C LEU A 487 21.15 4.27 -9.94
N PHE A 488 21.98 3.84 -8.99
CA PHE A 488 23.24 4.50 -8.63
C PHE A 488 24.49 3.62 -8.84
N GLY A 489 24.37 2.45 -9.46
CA GLY A 489 25.50 1.50 -9.59
C GLY A 489 26.01 0.96 -8.24
N ARG A 490 25.16 0.98 -7.21
CA ARG A 490 25.51 0.64 -5.82
C ARG A 490 25.41 -0.87 -5.59
N ALA A 491 26.45 -1.58 -5.99
CA ALA A 491 26.56 -3.04 -5.86
C ALA A 491 26.31 -3.54 -4.42
N ASP A 492 26.66 -2.76 -3.40
CA ASP A 492 26.39 -3.06 -1.99
C ASP A 492 24.88 -3.16 -1.67
N GLY A 493 24.04 -2.36 -2.33
CA GLY A 493 22.57 -2.43 -2.23
C GLY A 493 22.00 -3.69 -2.88
N VAL A 494 22.49 -4.03 -4.08
CA VAL A 494 22.11 -5.27 -4.79
C VAL A 494 22.48 -6.51 -3.96
N MET A 495 23.74 -6.59 -3.52
CA MET A 495 24.23 -7.70 -2.69
C MET A 495 23.49 -7.78 -1.33
N ALA A 496 22.96 -6.68 -0.81
CA ALA A 496 22.18 -6.70 0.42
C ALA A 496 20.77 -7.26 0.20
N ALA A 497 20.13 -6.93 -0.93
CA ALA A 497 18.86 -7.53 -1.34
C ALA A 497 19.02 -9.03 -1.65
N GLU A 498 20.09 -9.44 -2.33
CA GLU A 498 20.42 -10.85 -2.59
C GLU A 498 20.62 -11.64 -1.28
N ARG A 499 21.38 -11.10 -0.32
CA ARG A 499 21.56 -11.72 1.01
C ARG A 499 20.24 -11.88 1.78
N LEU A 500 19.30 -10.93 1.63
CA LEU A 500 17.96 -11.05 2.22
C LEU A 500 17.19 -12.21 1.59
N GLY A 501 17.28 -12.38 0.26
CA GLY A 501 16.70 -13.52 -0.45
C GLY A 501 17.31 -14.85 -0.01
N ASP A 502 18.64 -14.93 0.13
CA ASP A 502 19.31 -16.13 0.62
C ASP A 502 18.89 -16.49 2.06
N ALA A 503 18.85 -15.51 2.95
CA ALA A 503 18.40 -15.74 4.32
C ALA A 503 16.91 -16.14 4.39
N GLY A 504 16.06 -15.65 3.48
CA GLY A 504 14.68 -16.11 3.32
C GLY A 504 14.58 -17.55 2.78
N ILE A 505 15.49 -17.97 1.90
CA ILE A 505 15.60 -19.35 1.41
C ILE A 505 15.96 -20.31 2.56
N GLU A 506 16.94 -19.96 3.39
CA GLU A 506 17.30 -20.77 4.58
C GLU A 506 16.18 -20.80 5.63
N ALA A 507 15.50 -19.67 5.85
CA ALA A 507 14.49 -19.53 6.91
C ALA A 507 13.12 -20.13 6.57
N PHE A 508 12.72 -20.15 5.29
CA PHE A 508 11.36 -20.53 4.88
C PHE A 508 11.33 -21.59 3.77
N ASP A 509 11.98 -21.36 2.62
CA ASP A 509 11.82 -22.24 1.45
C ASP A 509 12.39 -23.65 1.69
N LYS A 510 13.65 -23.75 2.12
CA LYS A 510 14.31 -25.04 2.42
C LYS A 510 13.60 -25.85 3.51
N PRO A 511 13.26 -25.29 4.69
CA PRO A 511 12.51 -26.03 5.71
C PRO A 511 11.02 -26.18 5.40
N ARG A 512 10.54 -25.64 4.26
CA ARG A 512 9.13 -25.66 3.81
C ARG A 512 8.17 -25.06 4.85
N LEU A 513 8.60 -24.01 5.54
CA LEU A 513 7.76 -23.27 6.49
C LEU A 513 6.87 -22.25 5.76
N PRO A 514 5.65 -21.98 6.26
CA PRO A 514 4.83 -20.89 5.73
C PRO A 514 5.52 -19.54 5.89
N TRP A 515 5.46 -18.70 4.86
CA TRP A 515 6.00 -17.35 4.92
C TRP A 515 5.16 -16.49 5.89
N ILE A 516 5.82 -15.76 6.79
CA ILE A 516 5.15 -14.73 7.59
C ILE A 516 4.78 -13.57 6.66
N CYS A 517 3.51 -13.20 6.70
CA CYS A 517 2.90 -12.20 5.83
C CYS A 517 2.34 -11.02 6.65
N GLY A 518 2.01 -9.93 5.95
CA GLY A 518 1.69 -8.63 6.55
C GLY A 518 0.34 -8.52 7.26
N VAL A 519 -0.29 -9.64 7.63
CA VAL A 519 -1.49 -9.67 8.50
C VAL A 519 -1.10 -10.27 9.86
N PRO A 520 -0.95 -9.45 10.91
CA PRO A 520 -0.63 -9.94 12.24
C PRO A 520 -1.56 -11.04 12.73
N ASP A 521 -0.95 -12.10 13.25
CA ASP A 521 -1.56 -13.26 13.90
C ASP A 521 -2.48 -14.12 13.01
N ALA A 522 -2.43 -13.93 11.69
CA ALA A 522 -3.28 -14.64 10.73
C ALA A 522 -2.54 -15.71 9.89
N GLY A 523 -1.21 -15.63 9.81
CA GLY A 523 -0.38 -16.53 9.00
C GLY A 523 -0.30 -16.10 7.53
N GLN A 524 -0.02 -17.08 6.65
CA GLN A 524 0.26 -16.84 5.23
C GLN A 524 -1.00 -16.39 4.46
N THR A 525 -0.85 -15.43 3.54
CA THR A 525 -1.94 -14.94 2.66
C THR A 525 -1.42 -14.71 1.23
N SER A 526 -2.27 -14.96 0.23
CA SER A 526 -1.87 -14.99 -1.19
C SER A 526 -1.61 -13.63 -1.86
N SER A 527 -2.01 -12.54 -1.20
CA SER A 527 -2.01 -11.18 -1.77
C SER A 527 -0.65 -10.65 -2.25
N LEU A 528 -0.66 -9.60 -3.07
CA LEU A 528 0.55 -8.95 -3.57
C LEU A 528 1.26 -8.13 -2.47
N MET A 529 0.67 -7.04 -1.99
CA MET A 529 1.41 -6.10 -1.15
C MET A 529 1.63 -6.59 0.29
N ILE A 530 0.77 -7.47 0.81
CA ILE A 530 0.91 -8.04 2.16
C ILE A 530 1.05 -9.57 2.22
N GLY A 531 1.36 -10.23 1.10
CA GLY A 531 1.32 -11.69 1.00
C GLY A 531 2.37 -12.32 0.08
N THR A 532 2.19 -13.61 -0.20
CA THR A 532 3.17 -14.42 -0.92
C THR A 532 3.37 -14.02 -2.37
N ALA A 533 2.36 -13.48 -3.09
CA ALA A 533 2.59 -12.95 -4.43
C ALA A 533 3.61 -11.80 -4.44
N GLY A 534 3.67 -10.99 -3.36
CA GLY A 534 4.71 -9.97 -3.19
C GLY A 534 6.08 -10.54 -2.87
N ILE A 535 6.13 -11.61 -2.06
CA ILE A 535 7.37 -12.34 -1.78
C ILE A 535 7.92 -12.95 -3.07
N GLY A 536 7.06 -13.59 -3.87
CA GLY A 536 7.40 -14.12 -5.20
C GLY A 536 7.86 -13.02 -6.16
N HIS A 537 7.19 -11.87 -6.18
CA HIS A 537 7.60 -10.69 -6.96
C HIS A 537 9.01 -10.20 -6.57
N PHE A 538 9.33 -10.14 -5.27
CA PHE A 538 10.68 -9.81 -4.81
C PHE A 538 11.72 -10.84 -5.27
N TYR A 539 11.43 -12.14 -5.19
CA TYR A 539 12.33 -13.18 -5.70
C TYR A 539 12.50 -13.14 -7.23
N LEU A 540 11.46 -12.79 -8.01
CA LEU A 540 11.61 -12.52 -9.44
C LEU A 540 12.52 -11.31 -9.69
N ARG A 541 12.44 -10.26 -8.86
CA ARG A 541 13.32 -9.10 -8.96
C ARG A 541 14.76 -9.39 -8.54
N LEU A 542 15.00 -10.32 -7.61
CA LEU A 542 16.36 -10.82 -7.35
C LEU A 542 16.91 -11.68 -8.49
N TYR A 543 16.05 -12.27 -9.33
CA TYR A 543 16.45 -12.99 -10.53
C TYR A 543 16.74 -12.04 -11.71
N ASP A 544 15.77 -11.21 -12.11
CA ASP A 544 15.89 -10.18 -13.15
C ASP A 544 15.10 -8.92 -12.76
N PRO A 545 15.75 -7.90 -12.17
CA PRO A 545 15.10 -6.66 -11.77
C PRO A 545 14.90 -5.66 -12.92
N VAL A 546 15.38 -5.96 -14.13
CA VAL A 546 15.22 -5.14 -15.33
C VAL A 546 13.95 -5.55 -16.07
N ALA A 547 13.73 -6.85 -16.25
CA ALA A 547 12.50 -7.39 -16.83
C ALA A 547 11.30 -7.28 -15.87
N VAL A 548 11.54 -7.31 -14.56
CA VAL A 548 10.47 -7.17 -13.54
C VAL A 548 10.61 -5.83 -12.82
N PRO A 549 9.86 -4.78 -13.20
CA PRO A 549 9.91 -3.48 -12.51
C PRO A 549 9.30 -3.56 -11.11
N SER A 550 9.75 -2.72 -10.18
CA SER A 550 9.20 -2.66 -8.82
C SER A 550 7.78 -2.10 -8.80
N ILE A 551 6.88 -2.77 -8.07
CA ILE A 551 5.54 -2.27 -7.78
C ILE A 551 5.49 -1.24 -6.62
N LEU A 552 6.61 -1.03 -5.91
CA LEU A 552 6.68 -0.11 -4.76
C LEU A 552 6.92 1.35 -5.19
N LEU A 553 7.40 1.53 -6.42
CA LEU A 553 7.61 2.83 -7.08
C LEU A 553 6.97 2.74 -8.48
N PRO A 554 5.62 2.83 -8.58
CA PRO A 554 4.85 2.40 -9.75
C PRO A 554 4.90 3.46 -10.87
N ILE A 555 6.05 3.60 -11.53
CA ILE A 555 6.39 4.78 -12.34
C ILE A 555 6.97 4.38 -13.70
N GLY A 556 6.36 4.89 -14.77
CA GLY A 556 6.68 4.50 -16.15
C GLY A 556 7.93 5.15 -16.74
N ALA A 557 8.91 4.32 -17.11
CA ALA A 557 9.63 4.30 -18.39
C ALA A 557 10.30 5.57 -18.99
N LYS A 558 10.26 6.74 -18.35
CA LYS A 558 11.12 7.92 -18.64
C LYS A 558 12.05 8.29 -17.48
N GLY A 559 12.30 7.32 -16.60
CA GLY A 559 13.21 7.40 -15.46
C GLY A 559 13.96 6.10 -15.15
N SER A 560 13.56 5.01 -15.80
CA SER A 560 14.44 3.87 -16.03
C SER A 560 15.63 4.33 -16.85
N VAL A 561 16.85 4.09 -16.35
CA VAL A 561 18.05 4.08 -17.17
C VAL A 561 17.79 3.11 -18.34
N ASP A 562 18.21 3.46 -19.56
CA ASP A 562 18.15 2.52 -20.68
C ASP A 562 19.19 1.41 -20.51
N LEU A 563 18.80 0.40 -19.74
CA LEU A 563 19.52 -0.86 -19.57
C LEU A 563 19.25 -1.83 -20.74
N SER A 564 18.40 -1.44 -21.71
CA SER A 564 17.97 -2.28 -22.83
C SER A 564 18.86 -2.15 -24.09
N ALA A 565 19.73 -1.13 -24.13
CA ALA A 565 20.77 -0.89 -25.14
C ALA A 565 21.91 -1.95 -25.17
N SER A 566 21.60 -3.23 -24.88
CA SER A 566 22.50 -4.38 -25.02
C SER A 566 21.78 -5.73 -25.14
N LYS A 567 20.54 -5.81 -25.66
CA LYS A 567 19.96 -7.11 -26.03
C LYS A 567 20.80 -7.79 -27.13
N PRO A 568 21.23 -9.05 -26.97
CA PRO A 568 21.78 -9.83 -28.06
C PRO A 568 20.68 -10.25 -29.04
N ASP A 569 21.02 -10.39 -30.32
CA ASP A 569 20.11 -10.88 -31.36
C ASP A 569 19.59 -12.30 -31.06
N ALA A 570 18.37 -12.57 -31.50
CA ALA A 570 17.77 -13.89 -31.38
C ALA A 570 18.57 -14.94 -32.19
N PRO A 571 18.74 -16.17 -31.68
CA PRO A 571 19.51 -17.20 -32.37
C PRO A 571 18.84 -17.58 -33.70
N VAL A 572 19.54 -17.26 -34.80
CA VAL A 572 19.13 -17.60 -36.16
C VAL A 572 18.94 -19.12 -36.26
N ARG A 573 17.73 -19.55 -36.66
CA ARG A 573 17.46 -20.97 -36.94
C ARG A 573 18.32 -21.40 -38.14
N PRO A 574 19.02 -22.55 -38.08
CA PRO A 574 19.69 -23.08 -39.25
C PRO A 574 18.66 -23.41 -40.33
N SER A 575 18.88 -22.89 -41.54
CA SER A 575 18.10 -23.24 -42.73
C SER A 575 18.35 -24.70 -43.10
N ALA A 576 17.30 -25.49 -43.23
CA ALA A 576 17.40 -26.83 -43.80
C ALA A 576 17.59 -26.76 -45.32
N ASN A 577 18.58 -27.53 -45.80
CA ASN A 577 18.75 -28.01 -47.17
C ASN A 577 19.05 -29.51 -47.06
#